data_AF-A0A5J4QDW2-F1
#
_entry.id   AF-A0A5J4QDW2-F1
#
_cell.length_a   1.000
_cell.length_b   1.000
_cell.length_c   1.000
_cell.angle_alpha   90.00
_cell.angle_beta   90.00
_cell.angle_gamma   90.00
#
_symmetry.space_group_name_H-M   'P 1'
#
loop_
_entity.id
_entity.type
_entity.pdbx_description
1 polymer ?
#
loop_
_entity_poly.entity_id
_entity_poly.type
_entity_poly.pdbx_seq_one_letter_code
_entity_poly.pdbx_strand_id
1 'polypeptide(L)' 'DRTLVNESLSREIDRSLSTLTDREKDIIQMFFGIGQQEMTLEEIGDKFGLTRERVRQIKEKAIRRLRQSNRSKLLKSYLG' A
#
# COMPACT_ATOMS: atom_id res chain seq x y z
N ASP A 1 -7.94 20.26 14.52
CA ASP A 1 -6.81 20.01 13.61
C ASP A 1 -6.45 18.54 13.30
N ARG A 2 -6.75 17.52 14.14
CA ARG A 2 -6.40 16.11 13.82
C ARG A 2 -7.13 15.51 12.60
N THR A 3 -8.31 16.03 12.25
CA THR A 3 -9.11 15.56 11.11
C THR A 3 -8.53 15.96 9.75
N LEU A 4 -7.98 17.18 9.64
CA LEU A 4 -7.37 17.69 8.41
C LEU A 4 -6.07 16.95 8.06
N VAL A 5 -5.30 16.55 9.07
CA VAL A 5 -4.10 15.71 8.88
C VAL A 5 -4.49 14.33 8.34
N ASN A 6 -5.58 13.73 8.85
CA ASN A 6 -6.06 12.43 8.39
C ASN A 6 -6.60 12.44 6.96
N GLU A 7 -7.31 13.51 6.56
CA GLU A 7 -7.78 13.66 5.18
C GLU A 7 -6.64 13.96 4.19
N SER A 8 -5.67 14.79 4.58
CA SER A 8 -4.51 15.08 3.75
C SER A 8 -3.67 13.82 3.54
N LEU A 9 -3.51 13.02 4.60
CA LEU A 9 -2.77 11.76 4.56
C LEU A 9 -3.47 10.71 3.70
N SER A 10 -4.79 10.54 3.86
CA SER A 10 -5.56 9.60 3.02
C SER A 10 -5.46 9.96 1.53
N ARG A 11 -5.55 11.25 1.19
CA ARG A 11 -5.38 11.73 -0.20
C ARG A 11 -3.98 11.52 -0.74
N GLU A 12 -2.96 11.56 0.11
CA GLU A 12 -1.58 11.33 -0.31
C GLU A 12 -1.27 9.84 -0.48
N ILE A 13 -1.84 9.00 0.38
CA ILE A 13 -1.84 7.55 0.23
C ILE A 13 -2.52 7.18 -1.09
N ASP A 14 -3.73 7.68 -1.36
CA ASP A 14 -4.45 7.41 -2.62
C ASP A 14 -3.66 7.85 -3.85
N ARG A 15 -3.04 9.04 -3.81
CA ARG A 15 -2.18 9.54 -4.90
C ARG A 15 -0.91 8.74 -5.10
N SER A 16 -0.45 8.04 -4.08
CA SER A 16 0.72 7.17 -4.15
C SER A 16 0.31 5.79 -4.67
N LEU A 17 -0.78 5.24 -4.16
CA LEU A 17 -1.39 3.99 -4.62
C LEU A 17 -1.85 4.07 -6.08
N SER A 18 -2.22 5.24 -6.60
CA SER A 18 -2.55 5.42 -8.02
C SER A 18 -1.38 5.18 -8.97
N THR A 19 -0.15 5.06 -8.47
CA THR A 19 1.04 4.71 -9.28
C THR A 19 1.26 3.19 -9.41
N LEU A 20 0.50 2.41 -8.63
CA LEU A 20 0.53 0.96 -8.64
C LEU A 20 -0.50 0.41 -9.62
N THR A 21 -0.30 -0.84 -10.05
CA THR A 21 -1.37 -1.60 -10.72
C THR A 21 -2.50 -1.90 -9.74
N ASP A 22 -3.73 -2.12 -10.23
CA ASP A 22 -4.88 -2.40 -9.35
C ASP A 22 -4.61 -3.56 -8.40
N ARG A 23 -3.96 -4.63 -8.88
CA ARG A 23 -3.57 -5.78 -8.05
C ARG A 23 -2.53 -5.43 -6.98
N GLU A 24 -1.54 -4.60 -7.31
CA GLU A 24 -0.54 -4.11 -6.35
C GLU A 24 -1.19 -3.19 -5.31
N LYS A 25 -2.11 -2.32 -5.74
CA LYS A 25 -2.89 -1.43 -4.87
C LYS A 25 -3.75 -2.23 -3.90
N ASP A 26 -4.52 -3.20 -4.37
CA ASP A 26 -5.40 -4.01 -3.53
C ASP A 26 -4.62 -4.78 -2.46
N ILE A 27 -3.50 -5.41 -2.85
CA ILE A 27 -2.62 -6.12 -1.91
C ILE A 27 -2.06 -5.18 -0.85
N ILE A 28 -1.61 -3.98 -1.23
CA ILE A 28 -1.10 -2.98 -0.29
C ILE A 28 -2.22 -2.47 0.63
N GLN A 29 -3.41 -2.19 0.09
CA GLN A 29 -4.54 -1.72 0.89
C GLN A 29 -4.99 -2.77 1.90
N MET A 30 -5.06 -4.05 1.52
CA MET A 30 -5.39 -5.14 2.44
C MET A 30 -4.28 -5.33 3.48
N PHE A 31 -3.00 -5.26 3.08
CA PHE A 31 -1.89 -5.46 4.01
C PHE A 31 -1.73 -4.34 5.05
N PHE A 32 -2.12 -3.10 4.72
CA PHE A 32 -2.00 -1.96 5.65
C PHE A 32 -3.36 -1.50 6.22
N GLY A 33 -4.46 -2.17 5.88
CA GLY A 33 -5.80 -1.78 6.32
C GLY A 33 -6.26 -0.41 5.81
N ILE A 34 -5.85 -0.02 4.60
CA ILE A 34 -6.20 1.29 4.01
C ILE A 34 -7.58 1.18 3.35
N GLY A 35 -8.59 1.79 3.97
CA GLY A 35 -9.97 1.78 3.46
C GLY A 35 -10.68 0.43 3.62
N GLN A 36 -10.03 -0.56 4.23
CA GLN A 36 -10.55 -1.91 4.50
C GLN A 36 -9.83 -2.52 5.70
N GLN A 37 -10.25 -3.70 6.14
CA GLN A 37 -9.61 -4.42 7.25
C GLN A 37 -8.19 -4.88 6.87
N GLU A 38 -7.25 -4.76 7.81
CA GLU A 38 -5.89 -5.30 7.66
C GLU A 38 -5.94 -6.83 7.57
N MET A 39 -5.18 -7.40 6.63
CA MET A 39 -5.08 -8.83 6.38
C MET A 39 -3.61 -9.26 6.33
N THR A 40 -3.35 -10.49 6.77
CA THR A 40 -2.03 -11.12 6.71
C THR A 40 -1.67 -11.53 5.27
N LEU A 41 -0.38 -11.76 5.01
CA LEU A 41 0.09 -12.24 3.70
C LEU A 41 -0.53 -13.58 3.30
N GLU A 42 -0.91 -14.39 4.27
CA GLU A 42 -1.54 -15.70 4.07
C GLU A 42 -3.00 -15.53 3.66
N GLU A 43 -3.78 -14.73 4.39
CA GLU A 43 -5.18 -14.44 4.04
C GLU A 43 -5.29 -13.71 2.68
N ILE A 44 -4.36 -12.79 2.38
CA ILE A 44 -4.28 -12.15 1.07
C ILE A 44 -3.91 -13.20 0.01
N GLY A 45 -2.98 -14.11 0.33
CA GLY A 45 -2.61 -15.22 -0.55
C GLY A 45 -3.82 -16.05 -0.95
N ASP A 46 -4.58 -16.51 0.03
CA ASP A 46 -5.79 -17.31 -0.16
C ASP A 46 -6.83 -16.57 -1.01
N LYS A 47 -7.06 -15.29 -0.74
CA LYS A 47 -8.01 -14.46 -1.48
C LYS A 47 -7.63 -14.25 -2.95
N PHE A 48 -6.34 -14.16 -3.25
CA PHE A 48 -5.83 -13.95 -4.61
C PHE A 48 -5.41 -15.24 -5.33
N GLY A 49 -5.56 -16.42 -4.69
CA GLY A 49 -5.07 -17.69 -5.20
C GLY A 49 -3.54 -17.70 -5.38
N LEU A 50 -2.81 -17.01 -4.51
CA LEU A 50 -1.37 -16.84 -4.55
C LEU A 50 -0.71 -17.45 -3.31
N THR A 51 0.52 -17.91 -3.46
CA THR A 51 1.33 -18.29 -2.30
C THR A 51 1.70 -17.05 -1.49
N ARG A 52 1.88 -17.22 -0.17
CA ARG A 52 2.39 -16.18 0.74
C ARG A 52 3.63 -15.46 0.18
N GLU A 53 4.57 -16.23 -0.38
CA GLU A 53 5.80 -15.68 -0.94
C GLU A 53 5.52 -14.81 -2.18
N ARG A 54 4.54 -15.19 -3.02
CA ARG A 54 4.16 -14.38 -4.16
C ARG A 54 3.53 -13.05 -3.73
N VAL A 55 2.71 -13.06 -2.69
CA VAL A 55 2.17 -11.81 -2.10
C VAL A 55 3.30 -10.95 -1.54
N ARG A 56 4.29 -11.54 -0.85
CA ARG A 56 5.48 -10.83 -0.36
C ARG A 56 6.24 -10.14 -1.50
N GLN A 57 6.49 -10.84 -2.60
CA GLN A 57 7.16 -10.29 -3.78
C GLN A 57 6.38 -9.13 -4.41
N ILE A 58 5.06 -9.25 -4.54
CA ILE A 58 4.22 -8.18 -5.08
C ILE A 58 4.25 -6.96 -4.15
N LYS A 59 4.17 -7.18 -2.83
CA LYS A 59 4.30 -6.11 -1.83
C LYS A 59 5.62 -5.37 -1.96
N GLU A 60 6.74 -6.08 -2.03
CA GLU A 60 8.07 -5.46 -2.17
C GLU A 60 8.20 -4.68 -3.47
N LYS A 61 7.66 -5.22 -4.57
CA LYS A 61 7.63 -4.54 -5.87
C LYS A 61 6.81 -3.27 -5.82
N ALA A 62 5.63 -3.30 -5.19
CA ALA A 62 4.79 -2.14 -4.97
C ALA A 62 5.51 -1.08 -4.12
N ILE A 63 6.10 -1.46 -2.98
CA ILE A 63 6.88 -0.54 -2.14
C ILE A 63 8.03 0.09 -2.92
N ARG A 64 8.74 -0.69 -3.74
CA ARG A 64 9.81 -0.18 -4.59
C ARG A 64 9.29 0.85 -5.59
N ARG A 65 8.15 0.60 -6.24
CA ARG A 65 7.48 1.57 -7.14
C ARG A 65 7.06 2.84 -6.42
N LEU A 66 6.46 2.72 -5.24
CA LEU A 66 6.10 3.86 -4.41
C LEU A 66 7.33 4.73 -4.07
N ARG A 67 8.44 4.10 -3.69
CA ARG A 67 9.72 4.78 -3.40
C ARG A 67 10.36 5.45 -4.63
N GLN A 68 10.21 4.85 -5.81
CA GLN A 68 10.78 5.36 -7.07
C GLN A 68 9.92 6.43 -7.74
N SER A 69 8.62 6.48 -7.45
CA SER A 69 7.81 7.61 -7.90
C SER A 69 8.36 8.90 -7.27
N ASN A 70 8.59 9.95 -8.05
CA ASN A 70 9.11 11.25 -7.58
C ASN A 70 8.22 11.94 -6.52
N ARG A 71 7.10 11.32 -6.13
CA ARG A 71 6.23 11.71 -5.01
C ARG A 71 6.68 11.13 -3.65
N SER A 72 7.72 10.30 -3.61
CA SER A 72 8.24 9.65 -2.40
C SER A 72 8.98 10.56 -1.42
N LYS A 73 9.18 11.86 -1.75
CA LYS A 73 9.79 12.81 -0.82
C LYS A 73 8.99 12.97 0.48
N LEU A 74 7.65 12.89 0.44
CA LEU A 74 6.81 12.92 1.65
C LEU A 74 6.69 11.56 2.34
N LEU A 75 6.50 10.46 1.58
CA LEU A 75 6.40 9.10 2.16
C LEU A 75 7.67 8.65 2.91
N LYS A 76 8.84 9.23 2.58
CA LYS A 76 10.09 8.98 3.32
C LYS A 76 10.05 9.46 4.77
N SER A 77 9.23 10.45 5.14
CA SER A 77 9.14 10.90 6.54
C SER A 77 8.22 10.04 7.42
N TYR A 78 7.47 9.11 6.82
CA TYR A 78 6.53 8.23 7.53
C TYR A 78 6.94 6.75 7.50
N LEU A 79 7.89 6.37 6.64
CA LEU A 79 8.55 5.05 6.61
C LEU A 79 9.95 5.07 7.24
N GLY A 80 10.30 6.18 7.91
CA GLY A 80 11.52 6.39 8.69
C GLY A 80 11.17 6.83 10.09
#